data_AF-A0A924DYR2-F1
#
_entry.id   AF-A0A924DYR2-F1
#
_cell.length_a   1.000
_cell.length_b   1.000
_cell.length_c   1.000
_cell.angle_alpha   90.00
_cell.angle_beta   90.00
_cell.angle_gamma   90.00
#
_symmetry.space_group_name_H-M   'P 1'
#
loop_
_entity.id
_entity.type
_entity.pdbx_description
1 polymer ?
#
loop_
_entity_poly.entity_id
_entity_poly.type
_entity_poly.pdbx_seq_one_letter_code
_entity_poly.pdbx_strand_id
1 'polypeptide(L)'
;MALLERVSRGLSVTFGIGLLLMVLPGNVTPVDSDTPSGQIMSGIVNVYVSGAVRKPGVYRFPVGTRTIQAIQQAGGLKPGTPAENLQLSEILRDGQSLHIDAKPTPAP
;
A
#
# COMPACT_ATOMS: atom_id res chain seq x y z
N MET A 1 69.75 12.68 -10.29
CA MET A 1 69.29 11.48 -11.00
C MET A 1 67.81 11.38 -10.70
N ALA A 2 66.96 11.83 -11.63
CA ALA A 2 66.22 10.90 -12.51
C ALA A 2 65.51 9.84 -11.65
N LEU A 3 64.19 9.77 -11.63
CA LEU A 3 63.49 9.26 -12.81
C LEU A 3 61.98 9.46 -12.65
N LEU A 4 61.36 9.84 -13.77
CA LEU A 4 60.00 9.58 -14.25
C LEU A 4 58.82 9.78 -13.29
N GLU A 5 57.94 10.74 -13.58
CA GLU A 5 56.94 10.76 -14.67
C GLU A 5 55.71 9.88 -14.44
N ARG A 6 54.58 10.57 -14.68
CA ARG A 6 53.26 10.12 -15.12
C ARG A 6 52.32 9.63 -14.03
N VAL A 7 51.41 10.48 -13.54
CA VAL A 7 50.18 11.00 -14.18
C VAL A 7 49.09 9.94 -14.36
N SER A 8 48.01 10.18 -13.62
CA SER A 8 46.59 9.93 -13.94
C SER A 8 45.99 8.53 -13.86
N ARG A 9 44.98 8.41 -12.97
CA ARG A 9 43.58 7.98 -13.19
C ARG A 9 43.01 7.55 -11.83
N GLY A 10 41.94 8.08 -11.23
CA GLY A 10 40.99 9.17 -11.47
C GLY A 10 40.16 9.28 -10.16
N LEU A 11 39.98 10.46 -9.57
CA LEU A 11 38.75 11.27 -9.58
C LEU A 11 37.46 10.45 -9.29
N SER A 12 36.98 10.39 -8.03
CA SER A 12 35.95 11.27 -7.41
C SER A 12 34.53 10.67 -7.59
N VAL A 13 33.57 10.71 -6.66
CA VAL A 13 33.13 11.75 -5.70
C VAL A 13 32.45 11.02 -4.51
N THR A 14 32.88 11.12 -3.23
CA THR A 14 32.63 12.15 -2.17
C THR A 14 31.17 12.15 -1.68
N PHE A 15 30.76 12.10 -0.39
CA PHE A 15 31.18 12.71 0.89
C PHE A 15 30.70 11.78 2.05
N GLY A 16 31.52 11.40 3.05
CA GLY A 16 31.71 12.12 4.33
C GLY A 16 30.49 11.93 5.26
N ILE A 17 30.54 11.51 6.53
CA ILE A 17 31.56 11.49 7.58
C ILE A 17 31.02 10.54 8.69
N GLY A 18 31.88 9.69 9.29
CA GLY A 18 31.74 9.29 10.70
C GLY A 18 30.55 8.45 11.15
N LEU A 19 30.58 7.15 10.82
CA LEU A 19 29.85 6.10 11.54
C LEU A 19 30.41 5.98 12.98
N LEU A 20 29.77 6.61 13.96
CA LEU A 20 29.82 6.17 15.36
C LEU A 20 28.60 6.73 16.12
N LEU A 21 27.48 6.03 16.05
CA LEU A 21 26.30 6.31 16.89
C LEU A 21 26.19 5.20 17.93
N MET A 22 26.71 5.48 19.12
CA MET A 22 26.51 4.71 20.33
C MET A 22 25.04 4.82 20.73
N VAL A 23 24.24 3.77 20.50
CA VAL A 23 22.84 3.69 20.94
C VAL A 23 22.79 2.82 22.20
N LEU A 24 22.36 3.46 23.30
CA LEU A 24 22.04 2.83 24.59
C LEU A 24 20.95 1.76 24.42
N PRO A 25 20.94 0.65 25.20
CA PRO A 25 19.81 -0.27 25.24
C PRO A 25 18.65 0.36 26.05
N GLY A 26 18.02 1.38 25.47
CA GLY A 26 16.75 1.92 25.94
C GLY A 26 15.63 1.05 25.39
N ASN A 27 15.03 0.26 26.27
CA ASN A 27 13.86 -0.59 26.06
C ASN A 27 12.71 0.15 25.35
N VAL A 28 12.68 0.13 24.01
CA VAL A 28 11.45 0.37 23.25
C VAL A 28 10.76 -0.98 23.20
N THR A 29 9.76 -1.18 24.06
CA THR A 29 8.77 -2.22 23.82
C THR A 29 8.24 -1.99 22.41
N PRO A 30 8.35 -2.95 21.48
CA PRO A 30 7.65 -2.83 20.22
C PRO A 30 6.17 -2.66 20.57
N VAL A 31 5.67 -1.47 20.31
CA VAL A 31 4.26 -1.10 20.37
C VAL A 31 3.43 -2.29 19.91
N ASP A 32 2.58 -2.82 20.79
CA ASP A 32 1.51 -3.75 20.48
C ASP A 32 0.62 -3.12 19.40
N SER A 33 1.05 -3.28 18.14
CA SER A 33 0.20 -3.05 17.00
C SER A 33 -0.70 -4.25 16.97
N ASP A 34 -1.82 -4.12 17.67
CA ASP A 34 -3.03 -4.93 17.58
C ASP A 34 -3.29 -5.18 16.09
N THR A 35 -2.67 -6.24 15.59
CA THR A 35 -2.89 -6.75 14.26
C THR A 35 -4.16 -7.52 14.46
N PRO A 36 -5.32 -7.04 13.96
CA PRO A 36 -6.52 -7.84 14.04
C PRO A 36 -6.18 -9.13 13.31
N SER A 37 -5.98 -10.19 14.11
CA SER A 37 -5.87 -11.57 13.64
C SER A 37 -7.25 -11.94 13.13
N GLY A 38 -7.62 -11.35 11.99
CA GLY A 38 -8.65 -11.87 11.12
C GLY A 38 -8.13 -13.23 10.72
N GLN A 39 -8.76 -14.27 11.27
CA GLN A 39 -8.51 -15.66 10.94
C GLN A 39 -8.35 -15.73 9.42
N ILE A 40 -7.12 -15.90 8.95
CA ILE A 40 -6.84 -15.95 7.52
C ILE A 40 -7.45 -17.28 7.09
N MET A 41 -8.68 -17.22 6.61
CA MET A 41 -9.21 -18.25 5.74
C MET A 41 -8.21 -18.35 4.61
N SER A 42 -7.44 -19.44 4.60
CA SER A 42 -6.36 -19.66 3.64
C SER A 42 -6.92 -19.64 2.23
N GLY A 43 -6.76 -18.52 1.53
CA GLY A 43 -7.26 -18.32 0.18
C GLY A 43 -7.11 -16.87 -0.26
N ILE A 44 -6.89 -16.67 -1.55
CA ILE A 44 -6.84 -15.35 -2.19
C ILE A 44 -8.01 -15.25 -3.17
N VAL A 45 -8.71 -14.12 -3.14
CA VAL A 45 -9.74 -13.75 -4.11
C VAL A 45 -9.23 -12.65 -5.02
N ASN A 46 -9.52 -12.76 -6.31
CA ASN A 46 -9.27 -11.72 -7.29
C ASN A 46 -10.55 -10.89 -7.47
N VAL A 47 -10.45 -9.59 -7.26
CA VAL A 47 -11.57 -8.66 -7.39
C VAL A 47 -11.21 -7.58 -8.38
N TYR A 48 -12.09 -7.36 -9.35
CA TYR A 48 -11.98 -6.25 -10.28
C TYR A 48 -12.66 -5.02 -9.70
N VAL A 49 -11.93 -3.92 -9.50
CA VAL A 49 -12.46 -2.66 -8.97
C VAL A 49 -12.50 -1.64 -10.10
N SER A 50 -13.67 -1.03 -10.33
CA SER A 50 -13.91 -0.09 -11.43
C SER A 50 -14.85 1.05 -11.03
N GLY A 51 -14.97 2.07 -11.89
CA GLY A 51 -15.85 3.22 -11.68
C GLY A 51 -15.16 4.39 -10.97
N ALA A 52 -15.81 4.94 -9.94
CA ALA A 52 -15.40 6.15 -9.24
C ALA A 52 -14.30 5.93 -8.19
N VAL A 53 -13.27 5.17 -8.55
CA VAL A 53 -12.05 4.93 -7.76
C VAL A 53 -10.83 5.58 -8.43
N ARG A 54 -9.77 5.85 -7.67
CA ARG A 54 -8.56 6.50 -8.21
C ARG A 54 -7.77 5.58 -9.15
N LYS A 55 -7.65 4.30 -8.82
CA LYS A 55 -6.90 3.30 -9.57
C LYS A 55 -7.82 2.09 -9.85
N PRO A 56 -8.54 2.06 -10.97
CA PRO A 56 -9.26 0.86 -11.37
C PRO A 56 -8.30 -0.25 -11.77
N GLY A 57 -8.68 -1.50 -11.53
CA GLY A 57 -7.83 -2.65 -11.83
C GLY A 57 -8.23 -3.91 -11.07
N VAL A 58 -7.48 -4.98 -11.28
CA VAL A 58 -7.66 -6.25 -10.56
C VAL A 58 -6.74 -6.25 -9.34
N TYR A 59 -7.31 -6.57 -8.19
CA TYR A 59 -6.62 -6.63 -6.91
C TYR A 59 -6.80 -8.01 -6.28
N ARG A 60 -5.80 -8.42 -5.50
CA ARG A 60 -5.77 -9.69 -4.77
C ARG A 60 -5.96 -9.44 -3.30
N PHE A 61 -6.93 -10.11 -2.71
CA PHE A 61 -7.26 -9.98 -1.30
C PHE A 61 -7.36 -11.35 -0.63
N PRO A 62 -7.06 -11.47 0.67
CA PRO A 62 -7.40 -12.68 1.40
C PRO A 62 -8.92 -12.91 1.42
N VAL A 63 -9.32 -14.18 1.48
CA VAL A 63 -10.73 -14.54 1.71
C VAL A 63 -11.19 -13.90 3.02
N GLY A 64 -12.38 -13.29 3.00
CA GLY A 64 -12.90 -12.55 4.15
C GLY A 64 -12.58 -11.05 4.14
N THR A 65 -11.79 -10.55 3.17
CA THR A 65 -11.62 -9.11 2.97
C THR A 65 -12.96 -8.45 2.63
N ARG A 66 -13.17 -7.24 3.14
CA ARG A 66 -14.37 -6.44 2.88
C ARG A 66 -14.21 -5.46 1.74
N THR A 67 -15.32 -5.07 1.12
CA THR A 67 -15.41 -4.06 0.05
C THR A 67 -14.64 -2.77 0.38
N ILE A 68 -14.75 -2.27 1.62
CA ILE A 68 -14.03 -1.05 2.03
C ILE A 68 -12.50 -1.14 1.86
N GLN A 69 -11.93 -2.32 2.15
CA GLN A 69 -10.49 -2.54 2.01
C GLN A 69 -10.08 -2.57 0.53
N ALA A 70 -10.94 -3.09 -0.35
CA ALA A 70 -10.69 -3.05 -1.78
C ALA A 70 -10.68 -1.63 -2.35
N ILE A 71 -11.63 -0.80 -1.91
CA ILE A 71 -11.68 0.62 -2.29
C ILE A 71 -10.44 1.37 -1.82
N GLN A 72 -9.97 1.10 -0.59
CA GLN A 72 -8.75 1.69 -0.06
C GLN A 72 -7.51 1.28 -0.88
N GLN A 73 -7.39 0.00 -1.26
CA GLN A 73 -6.31 -0.48 -2.13
C GLN A 73 -6.40 0.10 -3.55
N ALA A 74 -7.61 0.38 -4.05
CA ALA A 74 -7.84 1.12 -5.29
C ALA A 74 -7.52 2.63 -5.18
N GLY A 75 -6.92 3.08 -4.08
CA GLY A 75 -6.52 4.47 -3.84
C GLY A 75 -7.64 5.35 -3.28
N GLY A 76 -8.74 4.75 -2.82
CA GLY A 76 -9.92 5.43 -2.32
C GLY A 76 -10.89 5.87 -3.42
N LEU A 77 -12.04 6.36 -2.98
CA LEU A 77 -13.07 6.91 -3.85
C LEU A 77 -12.61 8.26 -4.43
N LYS A 78 -13.12 8.58 -5.63
CA LYS A 78 -13.00 9.92 -6.21
C LYS A 78 -13.87 10.91 -5.42
N PRO A 79 -13.45 12.19 -5.31
CA PRO A 79 -14.27 13.21 -4.66
C PRO A 79 -15.64 13.31 -5.33
N GLY A 80 -16.71 13.42 -4.52
CA GLY A 80 -18.10 13.43 -4.99
C GLY A 80 -18.75 12.05 -5.17
N THR A 81 -18.08 10.96 -4.78
CA THR A 81 -18.65 9.61 -4.82
C THR A 81 -19.31 9.26 -3.48
N PRO A 82 -20.61 8.96 -3.43
CA PRO A 82 -21.29 8.56 -2.19
C PRO A 82 -20.88 7.14 -1.78
N ALA A 83 -20.14 7.02 -0.68
CA ALA A 83 -19.76 5.72 -0.09
C ALA A 83 -20.95 5.02 0.60
N GLU A 84 -21.98 5.78 0.94
CA GLU A 84 -23.22 5.35 1.62
C GLU A 84 -24.05 4.37 0.80
N ASN A 85 -23.99 4.44 -0.53
CA ASN A 85 -24.70 3.51 -1.42
C ASN A 85 -23.90 2.22 -1.68
N LEU A 86 -22.68 2.11 -1.14
CA LEU A 86 -21.84 0.94 -1.34
C LEU A 86 -21.98 -0.01 -0.14
N GLN A 87 -22.03 -1.31 -0.43
CA GLN A 87 -21.99 -2.34 0.59
C GLN A 87 -20.56 -2.51 1.13
N LEU A 88 -20.06 -1.51 1.85
CA LEU A 88 -18.70 -1.45 2.41
C LEU A 88 -18.36 -2.63 3.32
N SER A 89 -19.39 -3.23 3.93
CA SER A 89 -19.30 -4.36 4.85
C SER A 89 -19.31 -5.72 4.17
N GLU A 90 -19.62 -5.79 2.87
CA GLU A 90 -19.72 -7.05 2.15
C GLU A 90 -18.35 -7.72 2.00
N ILE A 91 -18.35 -9.05 2.10
CA ILE A 91 -17.16 -9.87 1.92
C ILE A 91 -16.92 -10.08 0.43
N LEU A 92 -15.68 -9.86 0.03
CA LEU A 92 -15.21 -10.06 -1.33
C LEU A 92 -15.18 -11.54 -1.70
N ARG A 93 -15.64 -11.82 -2.91
CA ARG A 93 -15.63 -13.16 -3.53
C ARG A 93 -14.65 -13.18 -4.70
N ASP A 94 -14.11 -14.37 -5.00
CA ASP A 94 -13.25 -14.53 -6.17
C ASP A 94 -14.04 -14.28 -7.46
N GLY A 95 -13.42 -13.57 -8.40
CA GLY A 95 -14.06 -13.15 -9.65
C GLY A 95 -15.09 -12.03 -9.48
N GLN A 96 -15.26 -11.46 -8.28
CA GLN A 96 -16.20 -10.37 -8.06
C GLN A 96 -15.78 -9.09 -8.80
N SER A 97 -16.75 -8.43 -9.44
CA SER A 97 -16.57 -7.12 -10.04
C SER A 97 -17.25 -6.07 -9.17
N LEU A 98 -16.44 -5.23 -8.54
CA LEU A 98 -16.88 -4.11 -7.73
C LEU A 98 -16.95 -2.85 -8.60
N HIS A 99 -18.15 -2.53 -9.07
CA HIS A 99 -18.41 -1.29 -9.79
C HIS A 99 -18.82 -0.20 -8.80
N ILE A 100 -18.08 0.90 -8.79
CA ILE A 100 -18.35 2.04 -7.93
C ILE A 100 -19.05 3.11 -8.76
N ASP A 101 -20.36 3.23 -8.59
CA ASP A 101 -21.15 4.29 -9.23
C ASP A 101 -20.96 5.63 -8.51
N ALA A 102 -20.74 6.69 -9.29
CA ALA A 102 -20.70 8.06 -8.76
C ALA A 102 -22.10 8.66 -8.57
N LYS A 103 -23.16 8.00 -9.07
CA LYS A 103 -24.51 8.55 -9.02
C LYS A 103 -25.12 8.28 -7.64
N PRO A 104 -25.54 9.30 -6.89
CA PRO A 104 -26.45 9.08 -5.77
C PRO A 104 -27.74 8.51 -6.34
N THR A 105 -28.12 7.31 -5.91
CA THR A 105 -29.47 6.80 -6.16
C THR A 105 -30.43 7.79 -5.51
N PRO A 106 -31.31 8.48 -6.27
CA PRO A 106 -32.31 9.33 -5.64
C PRO A 106 -33.18 8.45 -4.73
N ALA A 107 -33.28 8.83 -3.46
CA ALA A 107 -34.23 8.22 -2.54
C ALA A 107 -35.67 8.40 -3.11
N PRO A 108 -36.54 7.39 -3.02
CA PRO A 108 -37.93 7.48 -3.47
C PRO A 108 -38.76 8.45 -2.61
#